data_AF-A0A954TBV9-F1
#
_entry.id   AF-A0A954TBV9-F1
#
_cell.length_a   1.000
_cell.length_b   1.000
_cell.length_c   1.000
_cell.angle_alpha   90.00
_cell.angle_beta   90.00
_cell.angle_gamma   90.00
#
_symmetry.space_group_name_H-M   'P 1'
#
loop_
_entity.id
_entity.type
_entity.pdbx_description
1 polymer ?
#
loop_
_entity_poly.entity_id
_entity_poly.type
_entity_poly.pdbx_seq_one_letter_code
_entity_poly.pdbx_strand_id
1 'polypeptide(L)'
;MIDRRQFALLTTGAVGNTLFRLDRCAIAEERSLAEKRLVRLGLNALARAPEMSYFADGHRGAAMISAHLMCIDNQFDDAAASRIVELFDLNWAPSKLCQPFPASDPIENAAERVGRTLAEGKGVLREVGHDAIFAMHAIKGFQMLPETATEQRVEGVCNLIRAIKPWRDIAPEDDVQPPPFEDSVAASRYILREASDAIDRFQGFGQGFAGHMLTFGQSLVELASMGLVEWAESCRTAFRKYVTVTRLGPQPDDRKIADHAFSELRPDQVKYWQQRGERTLGIGHVFKYPYAYYDLLACAQDPALEQEFDAKAWQLF
;
A
#
# COMPACT_ATOMS: atom_id res chain seq x y z
N MET A 1 17.66 -38.40 39.38
CA MET A 1 16.21 -38.44 39.69
C MET A 1 15.80 -37.01 39.95
N ILE A 2 15.10 -36.37 39.01
CA ILE A 2 14.79 -34.93 39.08
C ILE A 2 13.66 -34.73 40.11
N ASP A 3 13.88 -33.84 41.07
CA ASP A 3 12.94 -33.51 42.14
C ASP A 3 11.66 -32.91 41.53
N ARG A 4 10.52 -33.56 41.80
CA ARG A 4 9.19 -33.17 41.31
C ARG A 4 8.82 -31.73 41.71
N ARG A 5 9.41 -31.16 42.77
CA ARG A 5 9.17 -29.76 43.16
C ARG A 5 9.94 -28.75 42.32
N GLN A 6 11.12 -29.10 41.79
CA GLN A 6 11.89 -28.22 40.90
C GLN A 6 11.33 -28.18 39.48
N PHE A 7 10.75 -29.29 39.00
CA PHE A 7 10.11 -29.33 37.67
C PHE A 7 8.86 -28.44 37.59
N ALA A 8 8.05 -28.40 38.66
CA ALA A 8 6.86 -27.58 38.72
C ALA A 8 7.18 -26.08 38.72
N LEU A 9 8.18 -25.63 39.50
CA LEU A 9 8.57 -24.20 39.57
C LEU A 9 9.15 -23.66 38.25
N LEU A 10 9.88 -24.49 37.49
CA LEU A 10 10.42 -24.12 36.18
C LEU A 10 9.36 -24.05 35.08
N THR A 11 8.31 -24.87 35.16
CA THR A 11 7.21 -24.85 34.17
C THR A 11 6.22 -23.71 34.41
N THR A 12 5.88 -23.36 35.65
CA THR A 12 5.00 -22.19 35.91
C THR A 12 5.70 -20.87 35.61
N GLY A 13 7.01 -20.75 35.84
CA GLY A 13 7.78 -19.55 35.51
C GLY A 13 7.93 -19.32 34.01
N ALA A 14 8.13 -20.39 33.22
CA ALA A 14 8.23 -20.31 31.77
C ALA A 14 6.85 -20.04 31.11
N VAL A 15 5.78 -20.69 31.59
CA VAL A 15 4.43 -20.47 31.03
C VAL A 15 3.89 -19.09 31.42
N GLY A 16 4.14 -18.62 32.64
CA GLY A 16 3.75 -17.28 33.09
C GLY A 16 4.43 -16.16 32.30
N ASN A 17 5.75 -16.23 32.10
CA ASN A 17 6.46 -15.21 31.31
C ASN A 17 6.08 -15.20 29.83
N THR A 18 5.69 -16.36 29.27
CA THR A 18 5.27 -16.43 27.87
C THR A 18 3.86 -15.86 27.69
N LEU A 19 2.92 -16.18 28.59
CA LEU A 19 1.56 -15.62 28.55
C LEU A 19 1.53 -14.11 28.83
N PHE A 20 2.27 -13.62 29.85
CA PHE A 20 2.35 -12.18 30.15
C PHE A 20 3.05 -11.35 29.05
N ARG A 21 3.94 -11.96 28.26
CA ARG A 21 4.56 -11.29 27.10
C ARG A 21 3.62 -11.25 25.90
N LEU A 22 2.90 -12.34 25.63
CA LEU A 22 1.91 -12.39 24.54
C LEU A 22 0.79 -11.36 24.78
N ASP A 23 0.26 -11.27 26.00
CA ASP A 23 -0.78 -10.29 26.34
C ASP A 23 -0.27 -8.84 26.23
N ARG A 24 0.97 -8.56 26.64
CA ARG A 24 1.56 -7.22 26.52
C ARG A 24 1.87 -6.82 25.07
N CYS A 25 2.25 -7.78 24.23
CA CYS A 25 2.51 -7.52 22.80
C CYS A 25 1.20 -7.20 22.08
N ALA A 26 0.18 -8.06 22.27
CA ALA A 26 -1.14 -7.86 21.69
C ALA A 26 -1.75 -6.50 22.07
N ILE A 27 -1.70 -6.12 23.36
CA ILE A 27 -2.20 -4.82 23.82
C ILE A 27 -1.41 -3.64 23.22
N ALA A 28 -0.10 -3.77 23.03
CA ALA A 28 0.72 -2.69 22.45
C ALA A 28 0.47 -2.53 20.93
N GLU A 29 0.19 -3.63 20.24
CA GLU A 29 -0.09 -3.67 18.81
C GLU A 29 -1.50 -3.18 18.47
N GLU A 30 -2.50 -3.60 19.25
CA GLU A 30 -3.87 -3.08 19.17
C GLU A 30 -3.88 -1.56 19.41
N ARG A 31 -3.09 -1.09 20.38
CA ARG A 31 -2.84 0.35 20.59
C ARG A 31 -2.17 1.02 19.40
N SER A 32 -1.17 0.38 18.77
CA SER A 32 -0.48 0.93 17.61
C SER A 32 -1.43 1.23 16.44
N LEU A 33 -2.41 0.34 16.21
CA LEU A 33 -3.44 0.55 15.19
C LEU A 33 -4.47 1.60 15.65
N ALA A 34 -4.96 1.52 16.88
CA ALA A 34 -5.88 2.53 17.42
C ALA A 34 -5.28 3.96 17.40
N GLU A 35 -3.97 4.08 17.66
CA GLU A 35 -3.19 5.31 17.66
C GLU A 35 -2.69 5.72 16.26
N LYS A 36 -3.03 4.93 15.22
CA LYS A 36 -2.62 5.15 13.82
C LYS A 36 -1.11 5.34 13.66
N ARG A 37 -0.31 4.62 14.47
CA ARG A 37 1.15 4.78 14.53
C ARG A 37 1.80 4.55 13.17
N LEU A 38 1.40 3.49 12.46
CA LEU A 38 1.93 3.18 11.12
C LEU A 38 1.63 4.32 10.12
N VAL A 39 0.48 4.98 10.22
CA VAL A 39 0.16 6.16 9.37
C VAL A 39 1.16 7.28 9.63
N ARG A 40 1.43 7.60 10.91
CA ARG A 40 2.43 8.62 11.29
C ARG A 40 3.83 8.28 10.78
N LEU A 41 4.25 7.02 10.91
CA LEU A 41 5.54 6.56 10.39
C LEU A 41 5.60 6.64 8.86
N GLY A 42 4.52 6.26 8.18
CA GLY A 42 4.41 6.36 6.73
C GLY A 42 4.46 7.80 6.21
N LEU A 43 3.77 8.74 6.86
CA LEU A 43 3.85 10.17 6.54
C LEU A 43 5.25 10.72 6.75
N ASN A 44 5.93 10.32 7.83
CA ASN A 44 7.31 10.70 8.07
C ASN A 44 8.23 10.20 6.94
N ALA A 45 8.02 8.97 6.50
CA ALA A 45 8.79 8.35 5.44
C ALA A 45 8.54 9.00 4.08
N LEU A 46 7.29 9.22 3.69
CA LEU A 46 6.93 9.90 2.44
C LEU A 46 7.55 11.30 2.38
N ALA A 47 7.50 12.06 3.48
CA ALA A 47 8.07 13.40 3.53
C ALA A 47 9.60 13.43 3.40
N ARG A 48 10.32 12.40 3.86
CA ARG A 48 11.79 12.33 3.79
C ARG A 48 12.32 11.62 2.55
N ALA A 49 11.50 10.81 1.89
CA ALA A 49 11.88 10.07 0.70
C ALA A 49 12.64 10.89 -0.36
N PRO A 50 12.27 12.13 -0.72
CA PRO A 50 12.98 12.87 -1.78
C PRO A 50 14.43 13.22 -1.43
N GLU A 51 14.76 13.33 -0.14
CA GLU A 51 16.12 13.60 0.34
C GLU A 51 16.94 12.32 0.56
N MET A 52 16.29 11.15 0.47
CA MET A 52 16.88 9.85 0.71
C MET A 52 16.80 9.01 -0.57
N SER A 53 15.92 8.00 -0.63
CA SER A 53 15.60 7.29 -1.86
C SER A 53 14.16 7.56 -2.25
N TYR A 54 13.92 8.53 -3.14
CA TYR A 54 12.57 8.93 -3.53
C TYR A 54 11.69 7.72 -3.90
N PHE A 55 12.26 6.78 -4.65
CA PHE A 55 11.56 5.58 -5.08
C PHE A 55 11.39 4.60 -3.91
N ALA A 56 12.49 4.01 -3.41
CA ALA A 56 12.38 2.93 -2.43
C ALA A 56 11.74 3.37 -1.12
N ASP A 57 12.03 4.59 -0.64
CA ASP A 57 11.48 5.10 0.61
C ASP A 57 10.06 5.66 0.44
N GLY A 58 9.71 6.17 -0.75
CA GLY A 58 8.32 6.47 -1.11
C GLY A 58 7.44 5.22 -1.03
N HIS A 59 7.93 4.09 -1.56
CA HIS A 59 7.25 2.80 -1.43
C HIS A 59 7.07 2.37 0.02
N ARG A 60 8.12 2.47 0.85
CA ARG A 60 8.08 2.11 2.28
C ARG A 60 7.08 2.97 3.05
N GLY A 61 7.06 4.27 2.77
CA GLY A 61 6.12 5.21 3.38
C GLY A 61 4.66 4.88 3.06
N ALA A 62 4.37 4.69 1.77
CA ALA A 62 3.03 4.28 1.34
C ALA A 62 2.64 2.93 1.94
N ALA A 63 3.55 1.95 1.98
CA ALA A 63 3.27 0.62 2.51
C ALA A 63 2.91 0.60 4.00
N MET A 64 3.49 1.47 4.83
CA MET A 64 3.09 1.60 6.25
C MET A 64 1.65 2.12 6.38
N ILE A 65 1.26 3.09 5.55
CA ILE A 65 -0.11 3.61 5.51
C ILE A 65 -1.07 2.54 4.98
N SER A 66 -0.73 1.87 3.88
CA SER A 66 -1.55 0.79 3.32
C SER A 66 -1.72 -0.35 4.30
N ALA A 67 -0.69 -0.73 5.06
CA ALA A 67 -0.80 -1.80 6.05
C ALA A 67 -1.78 -1.45 7.17
N HIS A 68 -1.78 -0.20 7.65
CA HIS A 68 -2.76 0.25 8.62
C HIS A 68 -4.18 0.17 8.06
N LEU A 69 -4.40 0.73 6.88
CA LEU A 69 -5.71 0.76 6.22
C LEU A 69 -6.20 -0.64 5.89
N MET A 70 -5.31 -1.51 5.39
CA MET A 70 -5.62 -2.91 5.11
C MET A 70 -6.12 -3.63 6.35
N CYS A 71 -5.47 -3.47 7.51
CA CYS A 71 -5.92 -4.11 8.74
C CYS A 71 -7.28 -3.59 9.22
N ILE A 72 -7.48 -2.27 9.18
CA ILE A 72 -8.71 -1.64 9.69
C ILE A 72 -9.89 -1.84 8.74
N ASP A 73 -9.72 -1.48 7.47
CA ASP A 73 -10.80 -1.45 6.48
C ASP A 73 -11.28 -2.88 6.13
N ASN A 74 -10.39 -3.88 6.26
CA ASN A 74 -10.73 -5.29 6.00
C ASN A 74 -10.87 -6.14 7.26
N GLN A 75 -10.90 -5.51 8.44
CA GLN A 75 -11.16 -6.19 9.73
C GLN A 75 -10.26 -7.40 9.98
N PHE A 76 -8.96 -7.26 9.73
CA PHE A 76 -8.01 -8.35 9.99
C PHE A 76 -8.03 -8.70 11.48
N ASP A 77 -7.86 -9.99 11.80
CA ASP A 77 -7.79 -10.42 13.19
C ASP A 77 -6.61 -9.78 13.93
N ASP A 78 -6.74 -9.64 15.25
CA ASP A 78 -5.73 -8.98 16.09
C ASP A 78 -4.35 -9.63 15.91
N ALA A 79 -4.28 -10.95 15.75
CA ALA A 79 -3.01 -11.65 15.63
C ALA A 79 -2.28 -11.35 14.31
N ALA A 80 -3.01 -11.26 13.20
CA ALA A 80 -2.48 -10.86 11.90
C ALA A 80 -2.05 -9.39 11.94
N ALA A 81 -2.90 -8.51 12.47
CA ALA A 81 -2.64 -7.08 12.55
C ALA A 81 -1.41 -6.78 13.45
N SER A 82 -1.33 -7.47 14.59
CA SER A 82 -0.17 -7.52 15.48
C SER A 82 1.11 -7.91 14.75
N ARG A 83 1.07 -9.04 14.04
CA ARG A 83 2.25 -9.53 13.32
C ARG A 83 2.72 -8.54 12.25
N ILE A 84 1.79 -7.87 11.58
CA ILE A 84 2.10 -6.82 10.61
C ILE A 84 2.83 -5.64 11.28
N VAL A 85 2.34 -5.15 12.42
CA VAL A 85 3.00 -4.06 13.17
C VAL A 85 4.41 -4.46 13.59
N GLU A 86 4.57 -5.67 14.15
CA GLU A 86 5.87 -6.20 14.57
C GLU A 86 6.88 -6.22 13.42
N LEU A 87 6.44 -6.60 12.21
CA LEU A 87 7.30 -6.60 11.03
C LEU A 87 7.85 -5.21 10.71
N PHE A 88 7.05 -4.15 10.83
CA PHE A 88 7.54 -2.78 10.63
C PHE A 88 8.51 -2.35 11.72
N ASP A 89 8.28 -2.76 12.96
CA ASP A 89 9.16 -2.46 14.09
C ASP A 89 10.52 -3.13 13.96
N LEU A 90 10.57 -4.34 13.42
CA LEU A 90 11.81 -5.06 13.15
C LEU A 90 12.60 -4.47 11.96
N ASN A 91 11.91 -3.91 10.96
CA ASN A 91 12.54 -3.57 9.67
C ASN A 91 12.75 -2.06 9.45
N TRP A 92 11.74 -1.23 9.66
CA TRP A 92 11.75 0.16 9.16
C TRP A 92 11.55 1.20 10.25
N ALA A 93 10.75 0.94 11.28
CA ALA A 93 10.45 1.92 12.33
C ALA A 93 11.70 2.49 13.04
N PRO A 94 12.78 1.72 13.30
CA PRO A 94 13.99 2.25 13.92
C PRO A 94 14.85 3.14 13.01
N SER A 95 14.56 3.17 11.70
CA SER A 95 15.39 3.87 10.72
C SER A 95 15.20 5.40 10.78
N LYS A 96 16.17 6.14 10.22
CA LYS A 96 16.08 7.60 10.08
C LYS A 96 14.84 8.06 9.30
N LEU A 97 14.36 7.22 8.39
CA LEU A 97 13.18 7.49 7.57
C LEU A 97 11.94 7.77 8.42
N CYS A 98 11.79 7.01 9.50
CA CYS A 98 10.61 6.98 10.37
C CYS A 98 10.67 7.95 11.55
N GLN A 99 11.80 8.64 11.77
CA GLN A 99 12.00 9.52 12.90
C GLN A 99 10.93 10.63 12.98
N PRO A 100 10.53 11.08 14.18
CA PRO A 100 9.60 12.18 14.30
C PRO A 100 10.18 13.45 13.66
N PHE A 101 9.33 14.26 13.03
CA PHE A 101 9.68 15.64 12.69
C PHE A 101 9.57 16.53 13.94
N PRO A 102 10.25 17.68 13.97
CA PRO A 102 10.03 18.69 15.00
C PRO A 102 8.55 19.04 15.14
N ALA A 103 8.12 19.36 16.36
CA ALA A 103 6.76 19.85 16.60
C ALA A 103 6.56 21.18 15.84
N SER A 104 5.42 21.29 15.16
CA SER A 104 5.04 22.46 14.37
C SER A 104 3.52 22.43 14.20
N ASP A 105 2.92 23.61 13.99
CA ASP A 105 1.49 23.72 13.80
C ASP A 105 1.05 23.06 12.49
N PRO A 106 -0.10 22.38 12.47
CA PRO A 106 -0.66 21.83 11.25
C PRO A 106 -1.14 22.95 10.31
N ILE A 107 -1.14 22.67 9.02
CA ILE A 107 -1.68 23.54 7.97
C ILE A 107 -2.99 22.94 7.43
N GLU A 108 -3.95 23.80 7.11
CA GLU A 108 -5.31 23.37 6.73
C GLU A 108 -5.41 22.87 5.29
N ASN A 109 -4.53 23.32 4.40
CA ASN A 109 -4.62 23.08 2.95
C ASN A 109 -3.67 21.97 2.43
N ALA A 110 -3.28 21.03 3.27
CA ALA A 110 -2.36 19.95 2.91
C ALA A 110 -2.84 19.13 1.69
N ALA A 111 -4.12 18.71 1.70
CA ALA A 111 -4.70 17.94 0.60
C ALA A 111 -4.71 18.72 -0.74
N GLU A 112 -5.06 20.00 -0.69
CA GLU A 112 -5.05 20.89 -1.86
C GLU A 112 -3.63 21.06 -2.42
N ARG A 113 -2.62 21.27 -1.56
CA ARG A 113 -1.22 21.42 -1.99
C ARG A 113 -0.66 20.16 -2.64
N VAL A 114 -0.94 19.01 -2.04
CA VAL A 114 -0.51 17.72 -2.59
C VAL A 114 -1.23 17.44 -3.91
N GLY A 115 -2.55 17.68 -3.98
CA GLY A 115 -3.35 17.53 -5.20
C GLY A 115 -2.92 18.44 -6.35
N ARG A 116 -2.63 19.72 -6.06
CA ARG A 116 -2.07 20.64 -7.06
C ARG A 116 -0.72 20.17 -7.57
N THR A 117 0.15 19.72 -6.66
CA THR A 117 1.47 19.16 -7.04
C THR A 117 1.32 17.93 -7.94
N LEU A 118 0.34 17.07 -7.67
CA LEU A 118 0.01 15.94 -8.54
C LEU A 118 -0.44 16.41 -9.93
N ALA A 119 -1.34 17.40 -10.00
CA ALA A 119 -1.85 17.94 -11.26
C ALA A 119 -0.77 18.62 -12.13
N GLU A 120 0.35 19.08 -11.56
CA GLU A 120 1.53 19.55 -12.32
C GLU A 120 2.07 18.48 -13.29
N GLY A 121 1.77 17.19 -13.06
CA GLY A 121 2.12 16.07 -13.94
C GLY A 121 1.48 16.11 -15.33
N LYS A 122 0.37 16.84 -15.52
CA LYS A 122 -0.30 17.06 -16.81
C LYS A 122 -0.49 15.77 -17.64
N GLY A 123 -0.82 14.66 -16.98
CA GLY A 123 -1.08 13.38 -17.63
C GLY A 123 0.16 12.61 -18.11
N VAL A 124 1.38 13.01 -17.71
CA VAL A 124 2.59 12.21 -17.92
C VAL A 124 2.52 10.95 -17.05
N LEU A 125 2.76 9.78 -17.63
CA LEU A 125 2.89 8.54 -16.87
C LEU A 125 4.24 8.54 -16.15
N ARG A 126 4.21 8.68 -14.82
CA ARG A 126 5.42 8.72 -13.99
C ARG A 126 5.58 7.42 -13.23
N GLU A 127 6.65 6.67 -13.53
CA GLU A 127 6.97 5.35 -12.99
C GLU A 127 5.70 4.57 -12.63
N VAL A 128 4.93 4.09 -13.61
CA VAL A 128 3.71 3.28 -13.39
C VAL A 128 2.63 3.87 -12.46
N GLY A 129 2.62 5.20 -12.25
CA GLY A 129 1.65 5.91 -11.41
C GLY A 129 2.08 6.14 -9.96
N HIS A 130 3.38 6.03 -9.64
CA HIS A 130 3.87 6.17 -8.26
C HIS A 130 3.59 7.55 -7.66
N ASP A 131 3.53 8.60 -8.46
CA ASP A 131 3.17 9.94 -8.01
C ASP A 131 1.75 9.99 -7.45
N ALA A 132 0.77 9.43 -8.17
CA ALA A 132 -0.61 9.33 -7.70
C ALA A 132 -0.73 8.41 -6.47
N ILE A 133 -0.01 7.28 -6.48
CA ILE A 133 0.00 6.34 -5.34
C ILE A 133 0.49 7.03 -4.07
N PHE A 134 1.62 7.73 -4.13
CA PHE A 134 2.18 8.41 -2.95
C PHE A 134 1.35 9.61 -2.53
N ALA A 135 0.80 10.37 -3.48
CA ALA A 135 -0.11 11.47 -3.21
C ALA A 135 -1.36 11.02 -2.45
N MET A 136 -2.04 9.97 -2.92
CA MET A 136 -3.24 9.45 -2.27
C MET A 136 -2.96 9.04 -0.83
N HIS A 137 -1.91 8.24 -0.60
CA HIS A 137 -1.57 7.78 0.75
C HIS A 137 -1.21 8.94 1.68
N ALA A 138 -0.49 9.95 1.20
CA ALA A 138 -0.18 11.14 1.99
C ALA A 138 -1.44 11.93 2.35
N ILE A 139 -2.33 12.18 1.39
CA ILE A 139 -3.58 12.91 1.62
C ILE A 139 -4.46 12.17 2.63
N LYS A 140 -4.70 10.87 2.42
CA LYS A 140 -5.49 10.05 3.35
C LYS A 140 -4.86 10.04 4.74
N GLY A 141 -3.53 9.90 4.82
CA GLY A 141 -2.81 9.99 6.09
C GLY A 141 -2.98 11.32 6.81
N PHE A 142 -2.91 12.45 6.09
CA PHE A 142 -3.14 13.78 6.69
C PHE A 142 -4.59 13.98 7.12
N GLN A 143 -5.58 13.42 6.42
CA GLN A 143 -6.98 13.47 6.88
C GLN A 143 -7.19 12.64 8.16
N MET A 144 -6.50 11.49 8.28
CA MET A 144 -6.58 10.62 9.46
C MET A 144 -5.84 11.17 10.68
N LEU A 145 -4.77 11.95 10.45
CA LEU A 145 -3.92 12.58 11.47
C LEU A 145 -3.63 14.05 11.10
N PRO A 146 -4.63 14.96 11.19
CA PRO A 146 -4.46 16.35 10.77
C PRO A 146 -3.32 17.09 11.48
N GLU A 147 -3.01 16.72 12.72
CA GLU A 147 -1.91 17.29 13.49
C GLU A 147 -0.53 17.00 12.88
N THR A 148 -0.44 16.01 11.99
CA THR A 148 0.79 15.69 11.27
C THR A 148 0.95 16.46 9.97
N ALA A 149 -0.07 17.18 9.50
CA ALA A 149 -0.03 17.96 8.27
C ALA A 149 0.74 19.27 8.46
N THR A 150 2.04 19.20 8.75
CA THR A 150 2.90 20.38 8.96
C THR A 150 3.53 20.83 7.64
N GLU A 151 3.97 22.10 7.57
CA GLU A 151 4.64 22.67 6.38
C GLU A 151 5.74 21.75 5.84
N GLN A 152 6.65 21.32 6.72
CA GLN A 152 7.79 20.50 6.35
C GLN A 152 7.39 19.13 5.78
N ARG A 153 6.36 18.49 6.33
CA ARG A 153 5.90 17.18 5.83
C ARG A 153 5.18 17.33 4.50
N VAL A 154 4.31 18.33 4.37
CA VAL A 154 3.56 18.59 3.14
C VAL A 154 4.50 18.97 2.01
N GLU A 155 5.49 19.83 2.26
CA GLU A 155 6.51 20.18 1.28
C GLU A 155 7.35 18.96 0.88
N GLY A 156 7.78 18.13 1.84
CA GLY A 156 8.48 16.88 1.58
C GLY A 156 7.69 15.93 0.66
N VAL A 157 6.39 15.76 0.91
CA VAL A 157 5.51 14.97 0.03
C VAL A 157 5.40 15.59 -1.36
N CYS A 158 5.26 16.91 -1.47
CA CYS A 158 5.21 17.58 -2.77
C CYS A 158 6.52 17.37 -3.55
N ASN A 159 7.67 17.45 -2.87
CA ASN A 159 8.98 17.17 -3.46
C ASN A 159 9.13 15.71 -3.90
N LEU A 160 8.57 14.76 -3.14
CA LEU A 160 8.51 13.35 -3.55
C LEU A 160 7.75 13.17 -4.86
N ILE A 161 6.55 13.75 -4.97
CA ILE A 161 5.68 13.65 -6.15
C ILE A 161 6.38 14.21 -7.39
N ARG A 162 7.10 15.33 -7.25
CA ARG A 162 7.88 15.92 -8.34
C ARG A 162 9.12 15.11 -8.73
N ALA A 163 9.66 14.30 -7.82
CA ALA A 163 10.84 13.48 -8.08
C ALA A 163 10.54 12.23 -8.93
N ILE A 164 9.28 11.79 -9.00
CA ILE A 164 8.88 10.59 -9.76
C ILE A 164 9.08 10.84 -11.25
N LYS A 165 9.81 9.94 -11.91
CA LYS A 165 10.27 10.14 -13.29
C LYS A 165 9.25 9.66 -14.31
N PRO A 166 9.20 10.27 -15.52
CA PRO A 166 8.44 9.70 -16.63
C PRO A 166 8.86 8.25 -16.93
N TRP A 167 7.90 7.40 -17.28
CA TRP A 167 8.14 5.99 -17.60
C TRP A 167 7.15 5.53 -18.67
N ARG A 168 7.68 4.97 -19.78
CA ARG A 168 6.90 4.50 -20.94
C ARG A 168 5.73 5.44 -21.29
N ASP A 169 6.02 6.74 -21.35
CA ASP A 169 5.02 7.79 -21.57
C ASP A 169 4.60 7.85 -23.05
N ILE A 170 3.87 6.83 -23.48
CA ILE A 170 3.31 6.72 -24.83
C ILE A 170 1.95 7.44 -24.91
N ALA A 171 1.43 7.65 -26.13
CA ALA A 171 0.06 8.12 -26.28
C ALA A 171 -0.92 7.02 -25.80
N PRO A 172 -1.99 7.36 -25.05
CA PRO A 172 -3.01 6.38 -24.73
C PRO A 172 -3.79 5.98 -25.98
N GLU A 173 -4.20 4.72 -26.06
CA GLU A 173 -5.11 4.25 -27.10
C GLU A 173 -6.51 4.88 -26.96
N ASP A 174 -7.20 5.08 -28.09
CA ASP A 174 -8.49 5.75 -28.14
C ASP A 174 -9.61 4.93 -27.49
N ASP A 175 -9.52 3.60 -27.52
CA ASP A 175 -10.51 2.68 -26.92
C ASP A 175 -10.28 2.47 -25.40
N VAL A 176 -9.16 2.92 -24.86
CA VAL A 176 -8.89 2.91 -23.42
C VAL A 176 -9.66 4.08 -22.77
N GLN A 177 -10.88 3.79 -22.31
CA GLN A 177 -11.78 4.76 -21.70
C GLN A 177 -12.24 4.26 -20.32
N PRO A 178 -11.45 4.47 -19.24
CA PRO A 178 -11.90 4.15 -17.89
C PRO A 178 -13.15 4.97 -17.54
N PRO A 179 -14.09 4.45 -16.74
CA PRO A 179 -15.19 5.23 -16.20
C PRO A 179 -14.73 6.50 -15.45
N PRO A 180 -15.62 7.48 -15.20
CA PRO A 180 -15.36 8.54 -14.23
C PRO A 180 -14.94 7.95 -12.89
N PHE A 181 -13.90 8.50 -12.25
CA PHE A 181 -13.42 7.94 -10.97
C PHE A 181 -14.39 8.19 -9.81
N GLU A 182 -15.31 9.16 -9.95
CA GLU A 182 -16.42 9.36 -9.03
C GLU A 182 -17.46 8.22 -9.05
N ASP A 183 -17.54 7.46 -10.16
CA ASP A 183 -18.31 6.21 -10.22
C ASP A 183 -17.41 5.07 -9.72
N SER A 184 -17.25 4.99 -8.40
CA SER A 184 -16.34 4.04 -7.75
C SER A 184 -16.65 2.58 -8.09
N VAL A 185 -17.92 2.22 -8.29
CA VAL A 185 -18.32 0.86 -8.65
C VAL A 185 -17.84 0.52 -10.06
N ALA A 186 -18.14 1.37 -11.05
CA ALA A 186 -17.74 1.11 -12.43
C ALA A 186 -16.22 1.19 -12.61
N ALA A 187 -15.58 2.19 -12.00
CA ALA A 187 -14.13 2.36 -12.04
C ALA A 187 -13.40 1.16 -11.42
N SER A 188 -13.82 0.70 -10.24
CA SER A 188 -13.21 -0.47 -9.61
C SER A 188 -13.36 -1.74 -10.43
N ARG A 189 -14.55 -2.00 -11.01
CA ARG A 189 -14.74 -3.12 -11.94
C ARG A 189 -13.81 -3.05 -13.15
N TYR A 190 -13.62 -1.86 -13.72
CA TYR A 190 -12.70 -1.65 -14.83
C TYR A 190 -11.26 -1.96 -14.43
N ILE A 191 -10.80 -1.40 -13.31
CA ILE A 191 -9.42 -1.59 -12.79
C ILE A 191 -9.14 -3.07 -12.50
N LEU A 192 -10.06 -3.75 -11.82
CA LEU A 192 -9.94 -5.18 -11.48
C LEU A 192 -9.85 -6.06 -12.72
N ARG A 193 -10.63 -5.79 -13.77
CA ARG A 193 -10.55 -6.52 -15.04
C ARG A 193 -9.21 -6.30 -15.73
N GLU A 194 -8.76 -5.04 -15.84
CA GLU A 194 -7.44 -4.74 -16.43
C GLU A 194 -6.30 -5.38 -15.63
N ALA A 195 -6.43 -5.47 -14.30
CA ALA A 195 -5.47 -6.16 -13.45
C ALA A 195 -5.51 -7.68 -13.63
N SER A 196 -6.70 -8.30 -13.68
CA SER A 196 -6.90 -9.73 -13.96
C SER A 196 -6.28 -10.11 -15.31
N ASP A 197 -6.58 -9.35 -16.35
CA ASP A 197 -6.04 -9.56 -17.70
C ASP A 197 -4.52 -9.36 -17.73
N ALA A 198 -3.99 -8.39 -16.97
CA ALA A 198 -2.55 -8.18 -16.84
C ALA A 198 -1.84 -9.36 -16.16
N ILE A 199 -2.47 -10.03 -15.18
CA ILE A 199 -1.89 -11.25 -14.59
C ILE A 199 -1.68 -12.31 -15.68
N ASP A 200 -2.70 -12.57 -16.51
CA ASP A 200 -2.60 -13.59 -17.56
C ASP A 200 -1.59 -13.20 -18.65
N ARG A 201 -1.57 -11.92 -19.02
CA ARG A 201 -0.70 -11.41 -20.09
C ARG A 201 0.79 -11.38 -19.70
N PHE A 202 1.10 -11.21 -18.42
CA PHE A 202 2.47 -11.03 -17.92
C PHE A 202 3.01 -12.24 -17.13
N GLN A 203 2.46 -13.45 -17.33
CA GLN A 203 3.03 -14.67 -16.76
C GLN A 203 4.53 -14.80 -17.07
N GLY A 204 5.36 -15.03 -16.05
CA GLY A 204 6.82 -15.09 -16.12
C GLY A 204 7.55 -13.74 -16.10
N PHE A 205 6.81 -12.64 -15.89
CA PHE A 205 7.36 -11.28 -15.71
C PHE A 205 7.07 -10.70 -14.32
N GLY A 206 6.53 -11.52 -13.41
CA GLY A 206 6.24 -11.17 -12.03
C GLY A 206 5.04 -10.22 -11.87
N GLN A 207 4.70 -9.93 -10.62
CA GLN A 207 3.45 -9.27 -10.26
C GLN A 207 3.40 -7.75 -10.49
N GLY A 208 4.49 -7.17 -11.03
CA GLY A 208 4.67 -5.71 -11.08
C GLY A 208 3.54 -5.00 -11.82
N PHE A 209 3.21 -5.46 -13.02
CA PHE A 209 2.23 -4.79 -13.87
C PHE A 209 0.80 -4.86 -13.31
N ALA A 210 0.35 -6.04 -12.89
CA ALA A 210 -0.97 -6.19 -12.30
C ALA A 210 -1.10 -5.47 -10.94
N GLY A 211 -0.08 -5.57 -10.07
CA GLY A 211 -0.09 -4.89 -8.77
C GLY A 211 -0.06 -3.36 -8.88
N HIS A 212 0.64 -2.81 -9.88
CA HIS A 212 0.61 -1.38 -10.16
C HIS A 212 -0.71 -0.93 -10.82
N MET A 213 -1.37 -1.78 -11.61
CA MET A 213 -2.73 -1.51 -12.09
C MET A 213 -3.69 -1.31 -10.93
N LEU A 214 -3.64 -2.22 -9.95
CA LEU A 214 -4.44 -2.13 -8.73
C LEU A 214 -4.11 -0.87 -7.94
N THR A 215 -2.85 -0.66 -7.58
CA THR A 215 -2.48 0.46 -6.69
C THR A 215 -2.66 1.82 -7.35
N PHE A 216 -2.38 1.97 -8.64
CA PHE A 216 -2.63 3.22 -9.35
C PHE A 216 -4.13 3.46 -9.48
N GLY A 217 -4.91 2.49 -9.97
CA GLY A 217 -6.36 2.62 -10.10
C GLY A 217 -7.06 2.91 -8.78
N GLN A 218 -6.72 2.17 -7.72
CA GLN A 218 -7.23 2.38 -6.37
C GLN A 218 -6.94 3.80 -5.87
N SER A 219 -5.75 4.33 -6.15
CA SER A 219 -5.42 5.69 -5.74
C SER A 219 -6.34 6.75 -6.34
N LEU A 220 -6.85 6.51 -7.56
CA LEU A 220 -7.77 7.44 -8.23
C LEU A 220 -9.19 7.31 -7.70
N VAL A 221 -9.67 6.08 -7.48
CA VAL A 221 -10.96 5.82 -6.84
C VAL A 221 -10.99 6.42 -5.43
N GLU A 222 -9.90 6.25 -4.68
CA GLU A 222 -9.81 6.72 -3.29
C GLU A 222 -9.67 8.25 -3.19
N LEU A 223 -8.95 8.89 -4.12
CA LEU A 223 -8.98 10.36 -4.21
C LEU A 223 -10.39 10.87 -4.49
N ALA A 224 -11.13 10.23 -5.41
CA ALA A 224 -12.51 10.61 -5.69
C ALA A 224 -13.44 10.38 -4.49
N SER A 225 -13.29 9.27 -3.75
CA SER A 225 -14.07 8.94 -2.55
C SER A 225 -13.87 9.96 -1.42
N MET A 226 -12.66 10.51 -1.30
CA MET A 226 -12.33 11.62 -0.38
C MET A 226 -12.86 12.99 -0.84
N GLY A 227 -13.63 13.06 -1.94
CA GLY A 227 -14.17 14.29 -2.51
C GLY A 227 -13.17 15.08 -3.37
N LEU A 228 -12.04 14.47 -3.75
CA LEU A 228 -10.94 15.09 -4.51
C LEU A 228 -10.96 14.65 -5.98
N VAL A 229 -12.16 14.65 -6.58
CA VAL A 229 -12.42 14.18 -7.95
C VAL A 229 -11.53 14.91 -8.97
N GLU A 230 -11.34 16.22 -8.81
CA GLU A 230 -10.46 17.02 -9.69
C GLU A 230 -9.04 16.43 -9.76
N TRP A 231 -8.47 16.06 -8.61
CA TRP A 231 -7.11 15.50 -8.54
C TRP A 231 -7.04 14.09 -9.10
N ALA A 232 -8.05 13.26 -8.86
CA ALA A 232 -8.17 11.94 -9.48
C ALA A 232 -8.22 12.06 -11.02
N GLU A 233 -9.09 12.94 -11.53
CA GLU A 233 -9.29 13.13 -12.96
C GLU A 233 -8.09 13.78 -13.66
N SER A 234 -7.29 14.57 -12.95
CA SER A 234 -6.02 15.09 -13.48
C SER A 234 -5.03 13.98 -13.90
N CYS A 235 -5.17 12.78 -13.33
CA CYS A 235 -4.36 11.60 -13.65
C CYS A 235 -4.95 10.71 -14.74
N ARG A 236 -6.18 10.98 -15.24
CA ARG A 236 -6.88 10.13 -16.21
C ARG A 236 -6.01 9.76 -17.41
N THR A 237 -5.35 10.75 -18.01
CA THR A 237 -4.47 10.51 -19.17
C THR A 237 -3.31 9.59 -18.81
N ALA A 238 -2.66 9.77 -17.67
CA ALA A 238 -1.57 8.91 -17.22
C ALA A 238 -2.05 7.47 -16.95
N PHE A 239 -3.23 7.33 -16.35
CA PHE A 239 -3.83 6.01 -16.13
C PHE A 239 -4.18 5.29 -17.44
N ARG A 240 -4.76 6.02 -18.41
CA ARG A 240 -5.01 5.48 -19.77
C ARG A 240 -3.71 4.99 -20.42
N LYS A 241 -2.62 5.76 -20.31
CA LYS A 241 -1.31 5.35 -20.82
C LYS A 241 -0.84 4.06 -20.17
N TYR A 242 -1.04 3.93 -18.86
CA TYR A 242 -0.65 2.71 -18.15
C TYR A 242 -1.43 1.49 -18.62
N VAL A 243 -2.75 1.61 -18.80
CA VAL A 243 -3.59 0.55 -19.39
C VAL A 243 -3.14 0.22 -20.81
N THR A 244 -2.83 1.22 -21.65
CA THR A 244 -2.28 0.96 -22.98
C THR A 244 -0.96 0.17 -22.89
N VAL A 245 -0.03 0.58 -22.03
CA VAL A 245 1.24 -0.14 -21.84
C VAL A 245 1.01 -1.58 -21.38
N THR A 246 0.09 -1.82 -20.43
CA THR A 246 -0.18 -3.19 -19.98
C THR A 246 -0.87 -4.01 -21.06
N ARG A 247 -1.72 -3.44 -21.92
CA ARG A 247 -2.35 -4.14 -23.04
C ARG A 247 -1.38 -4.61 -24.13
N LEU A 248 -0.29 -3.87 -24.34
CA LEU A 248 0.80 -4.29 -25.25
C LEU A 248 1.52 -5.57 -24.79
N GLY A 249 1.44 -5.90 -23.50
CA GLY A 249 2.12 -7.07 -22.94
C GLY A 249 3.64 -6.89 -22.81
N PRO A 250 4.35 -7.97 -22.42
CA PRO A 250 5.78 -7.93 -22.20
C PRO A 250 6.54 -7.67 -23.51
N GLN A 251 7.52 -6.77 -23.44
CA GLN A 251 8.41 -6.44 -24.54
C GLN A 251 9.63 -7.39 -24.57
N PRO A 252 10.33 -7.53 -25.73
CA PRO A 252 11.45 -8.48 -25.85
C PRO A 252 12.59 -8.26 -24.86
N ASP A 253 12.80 -7.02 -24.40
CA ASP A 253 13.82 -6.60 -23.44
C ASP A 253 13.32 -6.58 -21.99
N ASP A 254 12.04 -6.92 -21.74
CA ASP A 254 11.50 -6.94 -20.39
C ASP A 254 12.15 -8.02 -19.53
N ARG A 255 12.48 -7.62 -18.30
CA ARG A 255 13.11 -8.52 -17.33
C ARG A 255 12.13 -9.61 -16.94
N LYS A 256 12.51 -10.86 -17.18
CA LYS A 256 11.81 -12.03 -16.64
C LYS A 256 11.99 -12.13 -15.13
N ILE A 257 10.89 -12.34 -14.43
CA ILE A 257 10.82 -12.49 -12.98
C ILE A 257 9.92 -13.69 -12.74
N ALA A 258 10.37 -14.65 -11.94
CA ALA A 258 9.57 -15.82 -11.63
C ALA A 258 8.27 -15.38 -10.94
N ASP A 259 7.16 -16.00 -11.35
CA ASP A 259 5.88 -15.81 -10.68
C ASP A 259 5.95 -16.39 -9.27
N HIS A 260 5.02 -15.96 -8.42
CA HIS A 260 4.88 -16.54 -7.08
C HIS A 260 4.57 -18.04 -7.18
N ALA A 261 4.93 -18.78 -6.14
CA ALA A 261 4.42 -20.14 -6.01
C ALA A 261 2.94 -20.05 -5.58
N PHE A 262 2.12 -20.99 -6.08
CA PHE A 262 0.75 -21.10 -5.61
C PHE A 262 0.70 -21.23 -4.08
N SER A 263 -0.22 -20.49 -3.47
CA SER A 263 -0.50 -20.51 -2.04
C SER A 263 -1.98 -20.27 -1.79
N GLU A 264 -2.56 -21.06 -0.90
CA GLU A 264 -3.92 -20.84 -0.38
C GLU A 264 -3.93 -19.79 0.74
N LEU A 265 -2.76 -19.44 1.30
CA LEU A 265 -2.69 -18.45 2.36
C LEU A 265 -2.99 -17.06 1.81
N ARG A 266 -3.77 -16.30 2.57
CA ARG A 266 -4.22 -14.95 2.20
C ARG A 266 -3.73 -13.89 3.19
N PRO A 267 -3.53 -12.65 2.75
CA PRO A 267 -3.05 -11.56 3.61
C PRO A 267 -3.92 -11.28 4.84
N ASP A 268 -5.19 -11.62 4.86
CA ASP A 268 -6.07 -11.52 6.04
C ASP A 268 -5.78 -12.59 7.11
N GLN A 269 -4.97 -13.60 6.79
CA GLN A 269 -4.69 -14.72 7.68
C GLN A 269 -3.35 -14.55 8.41
N VAL A 270 -3.32 -14.71 9.73
CA VAL A 270 -2.06 -14.64 10.52
C VAL A 270 -0.96 -15.58 10.01
N LYS A 271 -1.32 -16.77 9.52
CA LYS A 271 -0.37 -17.77 8.99
C LYS A 271 0.40 -17.25 7.78
N TYR A 272 -0.22 -16.43 6.94
CA TYR A 272 0.44 -15.79 5.81
C TYR A 272 1.61 -14.92 6.27
N TRP A 273 1.41 -14.12 7.30
CA TRP A 273 2.44 -13.24 7.87
C TRP A 273 3.51 -14.00 8.66
N GLN A 274 3.14 -15.10 9.30
CA GLN A 274 4.09 -15.98 9.99
C GLN A 274 5.05 -16.65 8.99
N GLN A 275 4.54 -17.14 7.85
CA GLN A 275 5.36 -17.81 6.84
C GLN A 275 6.37 -16.86 6.18
N ARG A 276 6.09 -15.56 6.14
CA ARG A 276 7.01 -14.55 5.62
C ARG A 276 8.29 -14.43 6.46
N GLY A 277 8.26 -14.78 7.75
CA GLY A 277 9.41 -14.63 8.66
C GLY A 277 9.68 -13.17 8.99
N GLU A 278 10.94 -12.80 9.26
CA GLU A 278 11.30 -11.48 9.82
C GLU A 278 11.87 -10.47 8.82
N ARG A 279 12.34 -10.90 7.64
CA ARG A 279 13.21 -10.08 6.76
C ARG A 279 12.60 -9.68 5.41
N THR A 280 11.33 -9.97 5.14
CA THR A 280 10.76 -10.02 3.79
C THR A 280 9.69 -8.97 3.53
N LEU A 281 9.94 -7.71 3.91
CA LEU A 281 9.06 -6.61 3.52
C LEU A 281 9.35 -6.06 2.13
N GLY A 282 10.53 -6.34 1.57
CA GLY A 282 10.98 -5.77 0.31
C GLY A 282 10.92 -4.24 0.35
N ILE A 283 10.27 -3.63 -0.64
CA ILE A 283 9.88 -2.21 -0.61
C ILE A 283 8.42 -2.00 -0.20
N GLY A 284 7.67 -3.06 0.15
CA GLY A 284 6.32 -2.96 0.69
C GLY A 284 5.16 -3.28 -0.26
N HIS A 285 5.43 -3.89 -1.43
CA HIS A 285 4.35 -4.38 -2.31
C HIS A 285 3.41 -5.38 -1.63
N VAL A 286 3.94 -6.16 -0.69
CA VAL A 286 3.18 -7.10 0.14
C VAL A 286 2.04 -6.43 0.93
N PHE A 287 2.06 -5.12 1.15
CA PHE A 287 0.98 -4.40 1.83
C PHE A 287 0.12 -3.61 0.85
N LYS A 288 0.75 -2.94 -0.12
CA LYS A 288 0.04 -2.09 -1.08
C LYS A 288 -0.86 -2.90 -2.01
N TYR A 289 -0.40 -4.06 -2.49
CA TYR A 289 -1.17 -4.85 -3.44
C TYR A 289 -2.42 -5.48 -2.79
N PRO A 290 -2.32 -6.13 -1.61
CA PRO A 290 -3.52 -6.62 -0.94
C PRO A 290 -4.47 -5.50 -0.52
N TYR A 291 -3.95 -4.36 -0.03
CA TYR A 291 -4.82 -3.23 0.32
C TYR A 291 -5.66 -2.79 -0.88
N ALA A 292 -5.03 -2.51 -2.03
CA ALA A 292 -5.73 -2.12 -3.24
C ALA A 292 -6.66 -3.24 -3.75
N TYR A 293 -6.26 -4.50 -3.63
CA TYR A 293 -7.07 -5.66 -4.03
C TYR A 293 -8.40 -5.72 -3.28
N TYR A 294 -8.35 -5.76 -1.94
CA TYR A 294 -9.57 -5.89 -1.14
C TYR A 294 -10.47 -4.65 -1.22
N ASP A 295 -9.87 -3.45 -1.24
CA ASP A 295 -10.58 -2.19 -1.35
C ASP A 295 -11.36 -2.07 -2.68
N LEU A 296 -10.70 -2.40 -3.80
CA LEU A 296 -11.35 -2.38 -5.11
C LEU A 296 -12.45 -3.43 -5.23
N LEU A 297 -12.26 -4.64 -4.67
CA LEU A 297 -13.30 -5.68 -4.65
C LEU A 297 -14.53 -5.24 -3.87
N ALA A 298 -14.34 -4.67 -2.68
CA ALA A 298 -15.42 -4.14 -1.86
C ALA A 298 -16.21 -3.05 -2.59
N CYS A 299 -15.51 -2.17 -3.32
CA CYS A 299 -16.13 -1.13 -4.13
C CYS A 299 -16.87 -1.69 -5.36
N ALA A 300 -16.32 -2.71 -6.02
CA ALA A 300 -16.84 -3.21 -7.29
C ALA A 300 -18.19 -3.92 -7.19
N GLN A 301 -18.53 -4.50 -6.04
CA GLN A 301 -19.81 -5.18 -5.81
C GLN A 301 -20.17 -6.14 -6.96
N ASP A 302 -19.22 -6.98 -7.37
CA ASP A 302 -19.33 -7.91 -8.50
C ASP A 302 -18.78 -9.29 -8.09
N PRO A 303 -19.63 -10.17 -7.52
CA PRO A 303 -19.19 -11.47 -7.01
C PRO A 303 -18.58 -12.39 -8.07
N ALA A 304 -18.98 -12.23 -9.34
CA ALA A 304 -18.41 -13.03 -10.43
C ALA A 304 -16.97 -12.60 -10.73
N LEU A 305 -16.74 -11.28 -10.77
CA LEU A 305 -15.40 -10.73 -10.93
C LEU A 305 -14.50 -11.04 -9.72
N GLU A 306 -15.05 -10.98 -8.51
CA GLU A 306 -14.36 -11.39 -7.29
C GLU A 306 -13.88 -12.83 -7.39
N GLN A 307 -14.78 -13.77 -7.72
CA GLN A 307 -14.43 -15.18 -7.86
C GLN A 307 -13.36 -15.42 -8.94
N GLU A 308 -13.46 -14.74 -10.09
CA GLU A 308 -12.48 -14.84 -11.16
C GLU A 308 -11.10 -14.38 -10.70
N PHE A 309 -11.04 -13.23 -10.02
CA PHE A 309 -9.78 -12.63 -9.64
C PHE A 309 -9.13 -13.33 -8.44
N ASP A 310 -9.93 -13.84 -7.49
CA ASP A 310 -9.47 -14.66 -6.37
C ASP A 310 -8.72 -15.92 -6.83
N ALA A 311 -9.16 -16.52 -7.93
CA ALA A 311 -8.51 -17.69 -8.53
C ALA A 311 -7.06 -17.40 -8.97
N LYS A 312 -6.74 -16.11 -9.22
CA LYS A 312 -5.44 -15.63 -9.68
C LYS A 312 -4.67 -14.83 -8.62
N ALA A 313 -5.32 -14.44 -7.51
CA ALA A 313 -4.76 -13.50 -6.52
C ALA A 313 -3.43 -13.95 -5.88
N TRP A 314 -3.16 -15.25 -5.80
CA TRP A 314 -1.86 -15.79 -5.34
C TRP A 314 -0.67 -15.34 -6.21
N GLN A 315 -0.92 -14.89 -7.45
CA GLN A 315 0.10 -14.29 -8.30
C GLN A 315 0.47 -12.86 -7.89
N LEU A 316 -0.30 -12.22 -7.01
CA LEU A 316 -0.02 -10.87 -6.52
C LEU A 316 0.74 -10.86 -5.19
N PHE A 317 0.44 -11.79 -4.29
CA PHE A 317 0.89 -11.75 -2.90
C PHE A 317 1.03 -13.12 -2.22
#